data_AF-A0A319EM98-F1
#
_entry.id   AF-A0A319EM98-F1
#
_cell.length_a   1.000
_cell.length_b   1.000
_cell.length_c   1.000
_cell.angle_alpha   90.00
_cell.angle_beta   90.00
_cell.angle_gamma   90.00
#
_symmetry.space_group_name_H-M   'P 1'
#
loop_
_entity.id
_entity.type
_entity.pdbx_description
1 polymer ?
#
loop_
_entity_poly.entity_id
_entity_poly.type
_entity_poly.pdbx_seq_one_letter_code
_entity_poly.pdbx_strand_id
1 'polypeptide(L)'
;MTAPREEVPLGRFNYELCAQLHNQIFLIAWKGSGRSPDFPFSTWWEHYQPSAELASRYHPWLVKFLQRVYYHPEAPEFLYYLRGLNRAQTLIHDDFNERFDGRDCYVLLHPATGWKMGDEYGIIFDQITCKAVFAEDLDSTHPICNYGWGFQPLEDIYSAYLQMISENKMEICRAPDGQWPRELLNRPAPPIGPWRYHPYTAADVHKAAHAFQRLLHEITIRLPPCHSSPVASSPLPWADPSVRLDARILPNSFAGAFCAATATTTSTHPLTFRYIAPGIRLPTESKFQAQPFRDVEYKDPHHRALPHERPIRPTLLFLAESVNGWARRSDGTRMGDDLLAEKDPADENFDLYQCFVDGVGPCRDVSVHKVLENWAERVRGGEWGVDGDGVVGGDWEVSGGGYGRWVGEVLGVVGWVVEL
;
A
#
# COMPACT_ATOMS: atom_id res chain seq x y z
N MET A 1 25.11 -19.05 16.97
CA MET A 1 24.43 -19.37 18.24
C MET A 1 23.10 -18.63 18.21
N THR A 2 22.04 -19.33 17.82
CA THR A 2 20.69 -18.77 17.64
C THR A 2 20.01 -18.65 19.00
N ALA A 3 19.50 -17.46 19.31
CA ALA A 3 18.67 -17.24 20.49
C ALA A 3 17.36 -18.04 20.36
N PRO A 4 16.84 -18.62 21.46
CA PRO A 4 15.53 -19.27 21.43
C PRO A 4 14.47 -18.20 21.14
N ARG A 5 13.67 -18.40 20.08
CA ARG A 5 12.50 -17.56 19.79
C ARG A 5 11.54 -17.72 20.97
N GLU A 6 11.43 -16.69 21.80
CA GLU A 6 10.50 -16.60 22.93
C GLU A 6 9.08 -16.95 22.46
N GLU A 7 8.37 -17.78 23.25
CA GLU A 7 6.95 -18.05 23.07
C GLU A 7 6.15 -16.74 23.21
N VAL A 8 5.86 -16.10 22.08
CA VAL A 8 4.99 -14.92 22.01
C VAL A 8 3.57 -15.36 22.39
N PRO A 9 2.87 -14.65 23.30
CA PRO A 9 1.50 -15.00 23.66
C PRO A 9 0.61 -14.97 22.41
N LEU A 10 -0.02 -16.10 22.10
CA LEU A 10 -0.94 -16.28 20.97
C LEU A 10 -2.04 -15.21 21.03
N GLY A 11 -1.98 -14.22 20.13
CA GLY A 11 -3.19 -13.51 19.72
C GLY A 11 -4.14 -14.55 19.14
N ARG A 12 -5.35 -14.69 19.71
CA ARG A 12 -6.29 -15.73 19.31
C ARG A 12 -6.63 -15.57 17.82
N PHE A 13 -6.17 -16.50 16.98
CA PHE A 13 -6.59 -16.57 15.57
C PHE A 13 -8.11 -16.67 15.47
N ASN A 14 -8.76 -15.64 14.93
CA ASN A 14 -10.21 -15.62 14.79
C ASN A 14 -10.62 -16.35 13.51
N TYR A 15 -10.49 -17.67 13.51
CA TYR A 15 -10.80 -18.51 12.36
C TYR A 15 -12.26 -18.40 11.91
N GLU A 16 -13.19 -18.07 12.82
CA GLU A 16 -14.59 -17.84 12.45
C GLU A 16 -14.75 -16.58 11.61
N LEU A 17 -14.18 -15.45 12.06
CA LEU A 17 -14.21 -14.20 11.31
C LEU A 17 -13.46 -14.33 9.98
N CYS A 18 -12.27 -14.92 9.99
CA CYS A 18 -11.49 -15.14 8.77
C CYS A 18 -12.28 -15.96 7.74
N ALA A 19 -12.95 -17.02 8.17
CA ALA A 19 -13.75 -17.85 7.27
C ALA A 19 -14.97 -17.09 6.72
N GLN A 20 -15.63 -16.27 7.56
CA GLN A 20 -16.74 -15.42 7.11
C GLN A 20 -16.29 -14.40 6.05
N LEU A 21 -15.20 -13.68 6.30
CA LEU A 21 -14.65 -12.69 5.37
C LEU A 21 -14.19 -13.35 4.06
N HIS A 22 -13.49 -14.47 4.15
CA HIS A 22 -13.11 -15.27 2.98
C HIS A 22 -14.33 -15.66 2.14
N ASN A 23 -15.35 -16.24 2.78
CA ASN A 23 -16.56 -16.68 2.09
C ASN A 23 -17.34 -15.52 1.47
N GLN A 24 -17.30 -14.33 2.07
CA GLN A 24 -17.87 -13.12 1.48
C GLN A 24 -17.14 -12.73 0.19
N ILE A 25 -15.81 -12.68 0.20
CA ILE A 25 -14.99 -12.37 -1.00
C ILE A 25 -15.24 -13.42 -2.09
N PHE A 26 -15.22 -14.70 -1.73
CA PHE A 26 -15.52 -15.81 -2.64
C PHE A 26 -16.88 -15.64 -3.33
N LEU A 27 -17.93 -15.31 -2.56
CA LEU A 27 -19.27 -15.12 -3.10
C LEU A 27 -19.37 -13.89 -4.00
N ILE A 28 -18.63 -12.81 -3.70
CA ILE A 28 -18.53 -11.63 -4.58
C ILE A 28 -17.91 -12.04 -5.92
N ALA A 29 -16.78 -12.75 -5.91
CA ALA A 29 -16.11 -13.22 -7.12
C ALA A 29 -17.00 -14.17 -7.95
N TRP A 30 -17.65 -15.12 -7.27
CA TRP A 30 -18.53 -16.12 -7.89
C TRP A 30 -19.71 -15.47 -8.62
N LYS A 31 -20.46 -14.60 -7.91
CA LYS A 31 -21.59 -13.85 -8.49
C LYS A 31 -21.13 -12.85 -9.54
N GLY A 32 -19.94 -12.29 -9.37
CA GLY A 32 -19.32 -11.37 -10.31
C GLY A 32 -18.99 -12.03 -11.64
N SER A 33 -18.60 -13.31 -11.60
CA SER A 33 -18.38 -14.15 -12.79
C SER A 33 -19.66 -14.61 -13.50
N GLY A 34 -20.82 -14.03 -13.14
CA GLY A 34 -22.11 -14.36 -13.75
C GLY A 34 -22.71 -15.69 -13.31
N ARG A 35 -22.14 -16.35 -12.30
CA ARG A 35 -22.59 -17.66 -11.84
C ARG A 35 -23.64 -17.54 -10.74
N SER A 36 -24.68 -18.37 -10.83
CA SER A 36 -25.60 -18.55 -9.72
C SER A 36 -24.90 -19.34 -8.61
N PRO A 37 -25.06 -18.97 -7.32
CA PRO A 37 -24.60 -19.82 -6.24
C PRO A 37 -25.55 -21.01 -6.10
N ASP A 38 -25.09 -22.20 -6.48
CA ASP A 38 -25.80 -23.45 -6.21
C ASP A 38 -25.45 -23.86 -4.77
N PHE A 39 -26.26 -23.41 -3.81
CA PHE A 39 -26.05 -23.71 -2.40
C PHE A 39 -26.44 -25.16 -2.06
N PRO A 40 -25.75 -25.80 -1.09
CA PRO A 40 -24.58 -25.31 -0.36
C PRO A 40 -23.25 -25.55 -1.10
N PHE A 41 -22.29 -24.62 -0.97
CA PHE A 41 -20.91 -24.85 -1.42
C PHE A 41 -20.20 -25.85 -0.50
N SER A 42 -19.42 -26.75 -1.07
CA SER A 42 -18.50 -27.60 -0.31
C SER A 42 -17.39 -26.75 0.32
N THR A 43 -16.96 -27.12 1.52
CA THR A 43 -15.79 -26.52 2.16
C THR A 43 -14.49 -27.07 1.60
N TRP A 44 -13.38 -26.36 1.81
CA TRP A 44 -12.06 -26.85 1.43
C TRP A 44 -11.77 -28.22 2.04
N TRP A 45 -12.12 -28.41 3.32
CA TRP A 45 -11.88 -29.66 4.03
C TRP A 45 -12.71 -30.84 3.49
N GLU A 46 -13.99 -30.60 3.16
CA GLU A 46 -14.87 -31.62 2.59
C GLU A 46 -14.46 -32.03 1.18
N HIS A 47 -13.96 -31.07 0.38
CA HIS A 47 -13.50 -31.31 -0.97
C HIS A 47 -12.21 -32.14 -1.01
N TYR A 48 -11.20 -31.74 -0.23
CA TYR A 48 -9.88 -32.36 -0.30
C TYR A 48 -9.71 -33.59 0.59
N GLN A 49 -10.44 -33.68 1.70
CA GLN A 49 -10.36 -34.78 2.66
C GLN A 49 -8.90 -35.19 2.97
N PRO A 50 -8.08 -34.27 3.50
CA PRO A 50 -6.64 -34.51 3.68
C PRO A 50 -6.41 -35.75 4.55
N SER A 51 -5.35 -36.51 4.24
CA SER A 51 -4.96 -37.69 5.01
C SER A 51 -4.64 -37.31 6.46
N ALA A 52 -4.73 -38.27 7.38
CA ALA A 52 -4.39 -38.02 8.79
C ALA A 52 -2.95 -37.50 8.97
N GLU A 53 -2.03 -37.99 8.15
CA GLU A 53 -0.64 -37.53 8.10
C GLU A 53 -0.55 -36.05 7.70
N LEU A 54 -1.17 -35.66 6.59
CA LEU A 54 -1.17 -34.27 6.14
C LEU A 54 -1.91 -33.35 7.11
N ALA A 55 -3.04 -33.79 7.64
CA ALA A 55 -3.82 -33.04 8.63
C ALA A 55 -3.04 -32.80 9.93
N SER A 56 -2.14 -33.72 10.30
CA SER A 56 -1.28 -33.57 11.49
C SER A 56 -0.22 -32.47 11.36
N ARG A 57 0.08 -32.04 10.12
CA ARG A 57 1.00 -30.92 9.83
C ARG A 57 0.32 -29.55 9.96
N TYR A 58 -1.01 -29.50 10.05
CA TYR A 58 -1.77 -28.26 10.19
C TYR A 58 -2.01 -27.90 11.65
N HIS A 59 -1.85 -26.63 11.97
CA HIS A 59 -2.25 -26.09 13.26
C HIS A 59 -3.75 -26.29 13.49
N PRO A 60 -4.21 -26.67 14.69
CA PRO A 60 -5.62 -26.95 14.96
C PRO A 60 -6.58 -25.82 14.55
N TRP A 61 -6.15 -24.56 14.69
CA TRP A 61 -6.99 -23.44 14.26
C TRP A 61 -7.05 -23.27 12.74
N LEU A 62 -5.98 -23.59 12.01
CA LEU A 62 -6.01 -23.62 10.55
C LEU A 62 -6.98 -24.71 10.07
N VAL A 63 -6.99 -25.88 10.72
CA VAL A 63 -7.99 -26.93 10.44
C VAL A 63 -9.41 -26.40 10.64
N LYS A 64 -9.68 -25.68 11.74
CA LYS A 64 -11.02 -25.09 11.99
C LYS A 64 -11.41 -24.05 10.93
N PHE A 65 -10.46 -23.27 10.44
CA PHE A 65 -10.67 -22.35 9.32
C PHE A 65 -10.99 -23.11 8.01
N LEU A 66 -10.16 -24.09 7.63
CA LEU A 66 -10.32 -24.89 6.40
C LEU A 66 -11.63 -25.70 6.37
N GLN A 67 -12.15 -26.07 7.53
CA GLN A 67 -13.47 -26.71 7.70
C GLN A 67 -14.67 -25.77 7.47
N ARG A 68 -14.45 -24.47 7.29
CA ARG A 68 -15.52 -23.45 7.17
C ARG A 68 -15.48 -22.67 5.86
N VAL A 69 -14.32 -22.55 5.26
CA VAL A 69 -14.14 -21.79 4.01
C VAL A 69 -14.67 -22.56 2.82
N TYR A 70 -15.42 -21.87 1.97
CA TYR A 70 -15.94 -22.40 0.72
C TYR A 70 -14.80 -22.69 -0.26
N TYR A 71 -14.97 -23.77 -1.01
CA TYR A 71 -14.05 -24.15 -2.07
C TYR A 71 -14.85 -24.69 -3.26
N HIS A 72 -14.41 -24.34 -4.46
CA HIS A 72 -14.90 -24.93 -5.69
C HIS A 72 -13.75 -25.00 -6.70
N PRO A 73 -13.54 -26.14 -7.39
CA PRO A 73 -12.41 -26.31 -8.31
C PRO A 73 -12.46 -25.33 -9.49
N GLU A 74 -13.66 -24.96 -9.92
CA GLU A 74 -13.87 -23.98 -10.99
C GLU A 74 -14.06 -22.55 -10.47
N ALA A 75 -13.82 -22.28 -9.17
CA ALA A 75 -13.96 -20.93 -8.64
C ALA A 75 -13.07 -19.95 -9.44
N PRO A 76 -13.58 -18.74 -9.73
CA PRO A 76 -12.73 -17.69 -10.26
C PRO A 76 -11.65 -17.32 -9.25
N GLU A 77 -10.71 -16.50 -9.70
CA GLU A 77 -9.67 -15.88 -8.92
C GLU A 77 -10.29 -15.16 -7.70
N PHE A 78 -9.67 -15.37 -6.54
CA PHE A 78 -10.18 -14.89 -5.26
C PHE A 78 -10.15 -13.36 -5.18
N LEU A 79 -9.06 -12.78 -5.68
CA LEU A 79 -8.89 -11.35 -5.91
C LEU A 79 -7.97 -11.17 -7.13
N TYR A 80 -7.81 -9.95 -7.65
CA TYR A 80 -6.97 -9.68 -8.82
C TYR A 80 -5.57 -10.31 -8.74
N TYR A 81 -4.92 -10.22 -7.58
CA TYR A 81 -3.59 -10.78 -7.34
C TYR A 81 -3.61 -12.23 -6.82
N LEU A 82 -4.76 -12.75 -6.37
CA LEU A 82 -4.82 -14.01 -5.62
C LEU A 82 -5.72 -15.03 -6.28
N ARG A 83 -5.22 -16.25 -6.43
CA ARG A 83 -6.05 -17.40 -6.74
C ARG A 83 -6.85 -17.82 -5.49
N GLY A 84 -7.83 -18.70 -5.70
CA GLY A 84 -8.50 -19.40 -4.60
C GLY A 84 -7.52 -20.13 -3.69
N LEU A 85 -8.03 -20.66 -2.57
CA LEU A 85 -7.20 -21.42 -1.63
C LEU A 85 -6.37 -22.50 -2.33
N ASN A 86 -5.12 -22.62 -1.91
CA ASN A 86 -4.16 -23.56 -2.45
C ASN A 86 -4.61 -25.02 -2.24
N ARG A 87 -4.06 -25.95 -3.03
CA ARG A 87 -4.44 -27.37 -2.98
C ARG A 87 -3.84 -28.03 -1.74
N ALA A 88 -4.49 -29.08 -1.25
CA ALA A 88 -4.01 -29.81 -0.07
C ALA A 88 -2.54 -30.25 -0.17
N GLN A 89 -2.09 -30.69 -1.34
CA GLN A 89 -0.72 -31.18 -1.55
C GLN A 89 0.33 -30.07 -1.62
N THR A 90 -0.09 -28.83 -1.90
CA THR A 90 0.81 -27.68 -2.12
C THR A 90 0.60 -26.57 -1.08
N LEU A 91 -0.30 -26.79 -0.11
CA LEU A 91 -0.63 -25.84 0.95
C LEU A 91 0.55 -25.62 1.88
N ILE A 92 1.26 -26.71 2.25
CA ILE A 92 2.60 -26.64 2.84
C ILE A 92 3.59 -26.88 1.70
N HIS A 93 4.46 -25.91 1.45
CA HIS A 93 5.50 -26.02 0.43
C HIS A 93 6.81 -26.43 1.13
N ASP A 94 7.24 -27.66 0.90
CA ASP A 94 8.41 -28.25 1.60
C ASP A 94 9.68 -27.45 1.30
N ASP A 95 10.01 -27.20 0.03
CA ASP A 95 11.21 -26.42 -0.34
C ASP A 95 11.24 -25.01 0.29
N PHE A 96 10.08 -24.36 0.41
CA PHE A 96 9.97 -23.05 1.04
C PHE A 96 10.26 -23.15 2.54
N ASN A 97 9.65 -24.12 3.21
CA ASN A 97 9.86 -24.33 4.65
C ASN A 97 11.30 -24.80 4.95
N GLU A 98 11.93 -25.59 4.08
CA GLU A 98 13.34 -25.97 4.23
C GLU A 98 14.25 -24.76 4.09
N ARG A 99 14.00 -23.90 3.08
CA ARG A 99 14.80 -22.69 2.84
C ARG A 99 14.80 -21.71 4.01
N PHE A 100 13.70 -21.65 4.78
CA PHE A 100 13.52 -20.72 5.89
C PHE A 100 13.55 -21.39 7.28
N ASP A 101 13.97 -22.67 7.39
CA ASP A 101 13.90 -23.49 8.62
C ASP A 101 12.52 -23.39 9.32
N GLY A 102 11.46 -23.36 8.52
CA GLY A 102 10.09 -23.18 8.98
C GLY A 102 9.48 -24.44 9.59
N ARG A 103 9.95 -25.63 9.21
CA ARG A 103 9.44 -26.93 9.72
C ARG A 103 7.90 -26.97 9.72
N ASP A 104 7.33 -26.78 8.54
CA ASP A 104 5.88 -26.67 8.26
C ASP A 104 5.18 -25.42 8.80
N CYS A 105 5.89 -24.46 9.41
CA CYS A 105 5.23 -23.28 9.94
C CYS A 105 4.59 -22.39 8.86
N TYR A 106 5.14 -22.36 7.65
CA TYR A 106 4.65 -21.49 6.58
C TYR A 106 3.71 -22.24 5.65
N VAL A 107 2.50 -21.71 5.54
CA VAL A 107 1.43 -22.20 4.68
C VAL A 107 1.16 -21.19 3.58
N LEU A 108 1.25 -21.61 2.31
CA LEU A 108 0.87 -20.78 1.18
C LEU A 108 -0.65 -20.86 0.98
N LEU A 109 -1.41 -20.00 1.67
CA LEU A 109 -2.88 -20.02 1.69
C LEU A 109 -3.48 -19.69 0.32
N HIS A 110 -3.08 -18.56 -0.25
CA HIS A 110 -3.54 -18.10 -1.55
C HIS A 110 -2.35 -17.94 -2.47
N PRO A 111 -2.20 -18.75 -3.53
CA PRO A 111 -1.15 -18.55 -4.50
C PRO A 111 -1.46 -17.32 -5.37
N ALA A 112 -0.42 -16.70 -5.89
CA ALA A 112 -0.49 -15.60 -6.83
C ALA A 112 -1.21 -15.97 -8.14
N THR A 113 -1.85 -14.99 -8.79
CA THR A 113 -2.44 -15.19 -10.14
C THR A 113 -1.39 -15.30 -11.24
N GLY A 114 -0.18 -14.77 -11.01
CA GLY A 114 0.88 -14.63 -12.02
C GLY A 114 0.87 -13.27 -12.73
N TRP A 115 0.40 -12.22 -12.05
CA TRP A 115 0.19 -10.89 -12.64
C TRP A 115 1.48 -10.17 -13.06
N LYS A 116 2.63 -10.60 -12.53
CA LYS A 116 4.00 -10.14 -12.78
C LYS A 116 4.84 -11.30 -13.37
N MET A 117 4.23 -12.11 -14.24
CA MET A 117 4.88 -13.17 -15.02
C MET A 117 5.33 -14.43 -14.26
N GLY A 118 4.88 -14.63 -13.02
CA GLY A 118 4.89 -15.96 -12.37
C GLY A 118 5.92 -16.18 -11.27
N ASP A 119 6.74 -15.18 -10.91
CA ASP A 119 7.73 -15.27 -9.83
C ASP A 119 7.13 -14.94 -8.44
N GLU A 120 5.81 -14.84 -8.33
CA GLU A 120 5.10 -14.36 -7.14
C GLU A 120 4.56 -15.49 -6.25
N TYR A 121 4.47 -15.23 -4.95
CA TYR A 121 3.97 -16.21 -3.98
C TYR A 121 2.48 -16.01 -3.67
N GLY A 122 2.09 -14.84 -3.15
CA GLY A 122 0.72 -14.57 -2.67
C GLY A 122 0.66 -14.52 -1.14
N ILE A 123 -0.39 -15.08 -0.52
CA ILE A 123 -0.57 -15.03 0.95
C ILE A 123 0.14 -16.20 1.63
N ILE A 124 1.12 -15.87 2.46
CA ILE A 124 1.80 -16.79 3.37
C ILE A 124 1.20 -16.63 4.77
N PHE A 125 0.81 -17.73 5.39
CA PHE A 125 0.33 -17.80 6.76
C PHE A 125 1.35 -18.52 7.63
N ASP A 126 1.73 -17.89 8.73
CA ASP A 126 2.57 -18.49 9.76
C ASP A 126 1.68 -19.17 10.80
N GLN A 127 1.75 -20.50 10.84
CA GLN A 127 0.99 -21.35 11.74
C GLN A 127 1.36 -21.16 13.22
N ILE A 128 2.56 -20.64 13.53
CA ILE A 128 3.03 -20.42 14.90
C ILE A 128 2.44 -19.12 15.44
N THR A 129 2.61 -18.01 14.71
CA THR A 129 2.11 -16.70 15.14
C THR A 129 0.63 -16.49 14.79
N CYS A 130 0.06 -17.36 13.95
CA CYS A 130 -1.27 -17.25 13.38
C CYS A 130 -1.52 -15.92 12.65
N LYS A 131 -0.50 -15.42 11.98
CA LYS A 131 -0.54 -14.20 11.16
C LYS A 131 -0.29 -14.54 9.71
N ALA A 132 -0.67 -13.63 8.83
CA ALA A 132 -0.45 -13.74 7.40
C ALA A 132 0.23 -12.50 6.83
N VAL A 133 0.79 -12.65 5.64
CA VAL A 133 1.44 -11.59 4.89
C VAL A 133 1.30 -11.88 3.40
N PHE A 134 1.07 -10.82 2.61
CA PHE A 134 1.23 -10.88 1.17
C PHE A 134 2.72 -10.78 0.79
N ALA A 135 3.24 -11.82 0.16
CA ALA A 135 4.60 -11.88 -0.37
C ALA A 135 4.55 -11.76 -1.89
N GLU A 136 5.10 -10.65 -2.41
CA GLU A 136 5.07 -10.32 -3.83
C GLU A 136 6.00 -11.21 -4.64
N ASP A 137 7.24 -11.40 -4.21
CA ASP A 137 8.24 -12.21 -4.92
C ASP A 137 9.25 -12.86 -3.95
N LEU A 138 10.08 -13.74 -4.49
CA LEU A 138 11.10 -14.47 -3.73
C LEU A 138 12.09 -13.55 -3.01
N ASP A 139 12.43 -12.40 -3.58
CA ASP A 139 13.35 -11.45 -2.95
C ASP A 139 12.67 -10.73 -1.76
N SER A 140 11.36 -10.51 -1.83
CA SER A 140 10.56 -10.02 -0.70
C SER A 140 10.40 -11.04 0.43
N THR A 141 10.45 -12.35 0.15
CA THR A 141 10.21 -13.38 1.18
C THR A 141 11.34 -13.49 2.20
N HIS A 142 12.59 -13.21 1.82
CA HIS A 142 13.74 -13.30 2.73
C HIS A 142 13.63 -12.34 3.94
N PRO A 143 13.39 -11.03 3.75
CA PRO A 143 13.17 -10.12 4.87
C PRO A 143 11.91 -10.47 5.69
N ILE A 144 10.82 -10.85 5.02
CA ILE A 144 9.54 -11.17 5.65
C ILE A 144 9.69 -12.36 6.61
N CYS A 145 10.24 -13.48 6.15
CA CYS A 145 10.34 -14.71 6.96
C CYS A 145 11.45 -14.63 8.03
N ASN A 146 12.56 -13.93 7.75
CA ASN A 146 13.67 -13.85 8.71
C ASN A 146 13.40 -12.83 9.82
N TYR A 147 12.76 -11.70 9.51
CA TYR A 147 12.52 -10.60 10.46
C TYR A 147 11.07 -10.45 10.91
N GLY A 148 10.14 -11.22 10.34
CA GLY A 148 8.71 -11.18 10.70
C GLY A 148 7.97 -9.94 10.19
N TRP A 149 8.46 -9.29 9.13
CA TRP A 149 7.88 -8.05 8.61
C TRP A 149 6.58 -8.28 7.84
N GLY A 150 5.64 -7.36 7.96
CA GLY A 150 4.35 -7.40 7.26
C GLY A 150 3.34 -8.43 7.77
N PHE A 151 3.73 -9.29 8.72
CA PHE A 151 2.81 -10.25 9.32
C PHE A 151 1.75 -9.55 10.18
N GLN A 152 0.49 -9.73 9.80
CA GLN A 152 -0.68 -9.18 10.48
C GLN A 152 -1.79 -10.24 10.61
N PRO A 153 -2.80 -10.03 11.47
CA PRO A 153 -3.96 -10.92 11.54
C PRO A 153 -4.60 -11.14 10.16
N LEU A 154 -4.99 -12.37 9.84
CA LEU A 154 -5.56 -12.70 8.53
C LEU A 154 -6.91 -11.99 8.30
N GLU A 155 -7.66 -11.76 9.38
CA GLU A 155 -8.89 -10.99 9.36
C GLU A 155 -8.67 -9.54 8.90
N ASP A 156 -7.52 -8.94 9.19
CA ASP A 156 -7.19 -7.58 8.76
C ASP A 156 -6.92 -7.55 7.25
N ILE A 157 -6.21 -8.56 6.72
CA ILE A 157 -5.96 -8.72 5.28
C ILE A 157 -7.28 -8.88 4.52
N TYR A 158 -8.14 -9.82 4.94
CA TYR A 158 -9.42 -10.02 4.27
C TYR A 158 -10.38 -8.83 4.42
N SER A 159 -10.35 -8.13 5.56
CA SER A 159 -11.11 -6.88 5.74
C SER A 159 -10.63 -5.80 4.79
N ALA A 160 -9.30 -5.67 4.62
CA ALA A 160 -8.72 -4.74 3.66
C ALA A 160 -9.13 -5.08 2.22
N TYR A 161 -9.21 -6.35 1.84
CA TYR A 161 -9.72 -6.75 0.52
C TYR A 161 -11.19 -6.39 0.30
N LEU A 162 -12.04 -6.61 1.30
CA LEU A 162 -13.44 -6.16 1.22
C LEU A 162 -13.54 -4.63 1.15
N GLN A 163 -12.68 -3.91 1.86
CA GLN A 163 -12.59 -2.46 1.76
C GLN A 163 -12.18 -2.03 0.35
N MET A 164 -11.13 -2.64 -0.23
CA MET A 164 -10.70 -2.39 -1.61
C MET A 164 -11.83 -2.62 -2.62
N ILE A 165 -12.64 -3.66 -2.42
CA ILE A 165 -13.83 -3.92 -3.26
C ILE A 165 -14.86 -2.80 -3.07
N SER A 166 -15.18 -2.44 -1.82
CA SER A 166 -16.17 -1.40 -1.52
C SER A 166 -15.78 -0.01 -2.03
N GLU A 167 -14.48 0.26 -2.12
CA GLU A 167 -13.90 1.51 -2.59
C GLU A 167 -13.67 1.53 -4.11
N ASN A 168 -14.07 0.47 -4.81
CA ASN A 168 -13.88 0.25 -6.25
C ASN A 168 -12.40 0.20 -6.68
N LYS A 169 -11.50 -0.14 -5.76
CA LYS A 169 -10.09 -0.44 -6.10
C LYS A 169 -10.02 -1.77 -6.84
N MET A 170 -10.86 -2.71 -6.40
CA MET A 170 -11.11 -3.99 -7.04
C MET A 170 -12.57 -4.02 -7.51
N GLU A 171 -12.79 -3.80 -8.79
CA GLU A 171 -14.13 -3.75 -9.37
C GLU A 171 -14.46 -5.08 -10.06
N ILE A 172 -15.67 -5.58 -9.82
CA ILE A 172 -16.24 -6.66 -10.64
C ILE A 172 -16.71 -6.05 -11.96
N CYS A 173 -16.12 -6.44 -13.08
CA CYS A 173 -16.72 -6.14 -14.38
C CYS A 173 -17.23 -7.42 -15.03
N ARG A 174 -18.49 -7.36 -15.47
CA ARG A 174 -19.07 -8.39 -16.31
C ARG A 174 -18.71 -8.09 -17.75
N ALA A 175 -17.93 -8.96 -18.36
CA ALA A 175 -17.95 -9.05 -19.81
C ALA A 175 -19.36 -9.46 -20.27
N PRO A 176 -20.03 -8.71 -21.17
CA PRO A 176 -21.39 -9.03 -21.63
C PRO A 176 -21.53 -10.42 -22.27
N ASP A 177 -20.42 -10.99 -22.75
CA ASP A 177 -20.28 -12.29 -23.42
C ASP A 177 -19.35 -13.26 -22.66
N GLY A 178 -18.91 -12.89 -21.45
CA GLY A 178 -17.92 -13.64 -20.68
C GLY A 178 -16.47 -13.49 -21.18
N GLN A 179 -16.21 -12.65 -22.19
CA GLN A 179 -14.86 -12.32 -22.66
C GLN A 179 -14.53 -10.84 -22.49
N TRP A 180 -13.35 -10.55 -21.95
CA TRP A 180 -12.90 -9.17 -21.83
C TRP A 180 -12.70 -8.55 -23.22
N PRO A 181 -13.17 -7.31 -23.44
CA PRO A 181 -12.82 -6.54 -24.63
C PRO A 181 -11.30 -6.56 -24.84
N ARG A 182 -10.84 -6.83 -26.07
CA ARG A 182 -9.40 -6.93 -26.39
C ARG A 182 -8.64 -5.65 -26.03
N GLU A 183 -9.33 -4.51 -26.07
CA GLU A 183 -8.79 -3.20 -25.72
C GLU A 183 -8.43 -3.08 -24.23
N LEU A 184 -9.06 -3.88 -23.36
CA LEU A 184 -8.73 -3.94 -21.93
C LEU A 184 -7.58 -4.91 -21.63
N LEU A 185 -7.36 -5.92 -22.48
CA LEU A 185 -6.25 -6.86 -22.36
C LEU A 185 -4.90 -6.23 -22.73
N ASN A 186 -4.91 -5.20 -23.57
CA ASN A 186 -3.71 -4.46 -23.97
C ASN A 186 -3.36 -3.29 -23.03
N ARG A 187 -4.01 -3.20 -21.86
CA ARG A 187 -3.70 -2.18 -20.85
C ARG A 187 -2.54 -2.63 -19.95
N PRO A 188 -1.85 -1.69 -19.27
CA PRO A 188 -0.76 -2.02 -18.34
C PRO A 188 -1.18 -3.01 -17.23
N ALA A 189 -2.41 -2.88 -16.73
CA ALA A 189 -3.03 -3.81 -15.79
C ALA A 189 -4.26 -4.47 -16.43
N PRO A 190 -4.09 -5.57 -17.19
CA PRO A 190 -5.21 -6.27 -17.80
C PRO A 190 -6.08 -6.89 -16.70
N PRO A 191 -7.40 -7.06 -16.93
CA PRO A 191 -8.26 -7.72 -15.96
C PRO A 191 -7.85 -9.18 -15.75
N ILE A 192 -8.04 -9.67 -14.52
CA ILE A 192 -7.73 -11.06 -14.12
C ILE A 192 -8.98 -11.66 -13.48
N GLY A 193 -9.46 -12.77 -14.05
CA GLY A 193 -10.73 -13.36 -13.63
C GLY A 193 -11.89 -12.36 -13.78
N PRO A 194 -12.75 -12.20 -12.76
CA PRO A 194 -13.83 -11.20 -12.76
C PRO A 194 -13.36 -9.80 -12.33
N TRP A 195 -12.08 -9.63 -12.00
CA TRP A 195 -11.57 -8.44 -11.33
C TRP A 195 -10.89 -7.47 -12.30
N ARG A 196 -11.25 -6.20 -12.17
CA ARG A 196 -10.49 -5.05 -12.68
C ARG A 196 -9.83 -4.32 -11.52
N TYR A 197 -8.52 -4.16 -11.60
CA TYR A 197 -7.77 -3.33 -10.68
C TYR A 197 -7.75 -1.87 -11.15
N HIS A 198 -7.92 -0.95 -10.21
CA HIS A 198 -7.79 0.49 -10.44
C HIS A 198 -6.56 1.03 -9.70
N PRO A 199 -5.61 1.70 -10.39
CA PRO A 199 -4.43 2.28 -9.75
C PRO A 199 -4.78 3.33 -8.68
N TYR A 200 -5.90 4.04 -8.84
CA TYR A 200 -6.50 4.88 -7.79
C TYR A 200 -8.01 4.98 -7.97
N THR A 201 -8.70 5.37 -6.89
CA THR A 201 -10.16 5.57 -6.88
C THR A 201 -10.54 6.96 -6.38
N ALA A 202 -11.81 7.32 -6.51
CA ALA A 202 -12.35 8.53 -5.88
C ALA A 202 -12.21 8.50 -4.35
N ALA A 203 -12.27 7.30 -3.73
CA ALA A 203 -12.06 7.14 -2.30
C ALA A 203 -10.61 7.44 -1.92
N ASP A 204 -9.62 6.99 -2.70
CA ASP A 204 -8.20 7.29 -2.50
C ASP A 204 -7.96 8.81 -2.52
N VAL A 205 -8.51 9.49 -3.52
CA VAL A 205 -8.39 10.95 -3.66
C VAL A 205 -9.07 11.67 -2.50
N HIS A 206 -10.27 11.23 -2.11
CA HIS A 206 -11.00 11.83 -0.98
C HIS A 206 -10.24 11.69 0.33
N LYS A 207 -9.76 10.48 0.66
CA LYS A 207 -8.95 10.22 1.87
C LYS A 207 -7.70 11.09 1.87
N ALA A 208 -6.97 11.15 0.76
CA ALA A 208 -5.74 11.95 0.67
C ALA A 208 -6.02 13.44 0.80
N ALA A 209 -7.03 13.96 0.10
CA ALA A 209 -7.40 15.38 0.19
C ALA A 209 -7.87 15.74 1.61
N HIS A 210 -8.67 14.89 2.24
CA HIS A 210 -9.12 15.08 3.62
C HIS A 210 -7.97 15.04 4.62
N ALA A 211 -7.05 14.07 4.49
CA ALA A 211 -5.84 13.99 5.31
C ALA A 211 -4.97 15.25 5.18
N PHE A 212 -4.80 15.74 3.94
CA PHE A 212 -4.08 16.98 3.67
C PHE A 212 -4.75 18.19 4.33
N GLN A 213 -6.07 18.31 4.20
CA GLN A 213 -6.85 19.37 4.84
C GLN A 213 -6.69 19.35 6.36
N ARG A 214 -6.75 18.16 6.97
CA ARG A 214 -6.51 17.99 8.41
C ARG A 214 -5.11 18.43 8.81
N LEU A 215 -4.08 18.03 8.06
CA LEU A 215 -2.71 18.46 8.32
C LEU A 215 -2.59 19.99 8.28
N LEU A 216 -3.08 20.63 7.21
CA LEU A 216 -3.04 22.09 7.09
C LEU A 216 -3.78 22.77 8.25
N HIS A 217 -4.93 22.22 8.67
CA HIS A 217 -5.67 22.72 9.81
C HIS A 217 -4.87 22.63 11.11
N GLU A 218 -4.28 21.47 11.42
CA GLU A 218 -3.51 21.26 12.66
C GLU A 218 -2.28 22.17 12.75
N ILE A 219 -1.63 22.46 11.61
CA ILE A 219 -0.53 23.43 11.53
C ILE A 219 -1.08 24.84 11.76
N THR A 220 -2.14 25.23 11.05
CA THR A 220 -2.71 26.59 11.12
C THR A 220 -3.12 26.99 12.53
N ILE A 221 -3.78 26.10 13.28
CA ILE A 221 -4.23 26.40 14.65
C ILE A 221 -3.08 26.49 15.66
N ARG A 222 -1.87 26.02 15.31
CA ARG A 222 -0.67 26.03 16.14
C ARG A 222 0.35 27.09 15.74
N LEU A 223 0.09 27.85 14.66
CA LEU A 223 0.96 28.95 14.28
C LEU A 223 1.05 29.98 15.40
N PRO A 224 2.24 30.52 15.71
CA PRO A 224 2.40 31.56 16.70
C PRO A 224 1.66 32.84 16.26
N PRO A 225 1.15 33.67 17.20
CA PRO A 225 0.59 34.97 16.88
C PRO A 225 1.60 35.83 16.13
N CYS A 226 1.24 36.27 14.92
CA CYS A 226 2.14 37.02 14.05
C CYS A 226 2.49 38.39 14.66
N HIS A 227 3.74 38.59 15.06
CA HIS A 227 4.26 39.86 15.60
C HIS A 227 5.22 40.60 14.65
N SER A 228 5.45 40.10 13.44
CA SER A 228 6.36 40.73 12.47
C SER A 228 6.05 40.31 11.04
N SER A 229 5.76 41.30 10.19
CA SER A 229 5.56 41.32 8.73
C SER A 229 4.71 40.20 8.10
N PRO A 230 3.73 40.54 7.22
CA PRO A 230 2.87 39.54 6.60
C PRO A 230 3.70 38.60 5.71
N VAL A 231 3.83 37.34 6.10
CA VAL A 231 4.16 36.28 5.13
C VAL A 231 3.07 36.35 4.06
N ALA A 232 3.49 36.54 2.80
CA ALA A 232 2.57 36.71 1.69
C ALA A 232 1.64 35.49 1.62
N SER A 233 0.38 35.68 2.00
CA SER A 233 -0.57 34.58 1.99
C SER A 233 -0.82 34.19 0.54
N SER A 234 -0.54 32.93 0.23
CA SER A 234 -0.56 32.44 -1.13
C SER A 234 -1.46 31.21 -1.22
N PRO A 235 -2.26 31.07 -2.29
CA PRO A 235 -2.95 29.83 -2.55
C PRO A 235 -1.93 28.72 -2.83
N LEU A 236 -2.37 27.46 -2.77
CA LEU A 236 -1.55 26.35 -3.26
C LEU A 236 -1.15 26.61 -4.72
N PRO A 237 0.08 26.24 -5.12
CA PRO A 237 0.55 26.50 -6.48
C PRO A 237 -0.33 25.81 -7.53
N TRP A 238 -0.90 24.65 -7.21
CA TRP A 238 -1.81 23.92 -8.11
C TRP A 238 -3.29 24.35 -8.01
N ALA A 239 -3.62 25.39 -7.24
CA ALA A 239 -4.99 25.91 -7.16
C ALA A 239 -5.41 26.55 -8.50
N ASP A 240 -4.48 27.18 -9.21
CA ASP A 240 -4.70 27.73 -10.54
C ASP A 240 -4.70 26.60 -11.60
N PRO A 241 -5.78 26.43 -12.38
CA PRO A 241 -5.81 25.50 -13.50
C PRO A 241 -4.71 25.72 -14.54
N SER A 242 -4.29 26.96 -14.78
CA SER A 242 -3.23 27.29 -15.75
C SER A 242 -1.86 26.77 -15.28
N VAL A 243 -1.55 26.91 -13.99
CA VAL A 243 -0.33 26.37 -13.39
C VAL A 243 -0.27 24.85 -13.51
N ARG A 244 -1.40 24.15 -13.31
CA ARG A 244 -1.48 22.70 -13.51
C ARG A 244 -1.28 22.30 -14.98
N LEU A 245 -1.80 23.09 -15.90
CA LEU A 245 -1.62 22.87 -17.33
C LEU A 245 -0.16 23.07 -17.74
N ASP A 246 0.51 24.10 -17.23
CA ASP A 246 1.92 24.39 -17.50
C ASP A 246 2.88 23.38 -16.87
N ALA A 247 2.54 22.90 -15.66
CA ALA A 247 3.19 21.75 -15.03
C ALA A 247 2.86 20.42 -15.75
N ARG A 248 1.94 20.45 -16.72
CA ARG A 248 1.43 19.32 -17.49
C ARG A 248 0.86 18.21 -16.60
N ILE A 249 0.17 18.52 -15.51
CA ILE A 249 -0.45 17.50 -14.66
C ILE A 249 -1.63 16.87 -15.41
N LEU A 250 -1.67 15.53 -15.49
CA LEU A 250 -2.74 14.82 -16.18
C LEU A 250 -4.05 14.90 -15.40
N PRO A 251 -5.17 15.40 -15.98
CA PRO A 251 -6.45 15.49 -15.28
C PRO A 251 -7.02 14.14 -14.81
N ASN A 252 -6.68 13.06 -15.52
CA ASN A 252 -7.10 11.69 -15.24
C ASN A 252 -6.09 10.90 -14.39
N SER A 253 -5.12 11.56 -13.75
CA SER A 253 -4.24 10.98 -12.74
C SER A 253 -4.72 11.32 -11.34
N PHE A 254 -4.33 10.51 -10.36
CA PHE A 254 -4.48 10.77 -8.93
C PHE A 254 -3.92 12.15 -8.59
N ALA A 255 -2.74 12.52 -9.08
CA ALA A 255 -2.14 13.82 -8.80
C ALA A 255 -3.02 14.97 -9.30
N GLY A 256 -3.58 14.85 -10.51
CA GLY A 256 -4.53 15.82 -11.05
C GLY A 256 -5.81 15.91 -10.23
N ALA A 257 -6.38 14.76 -9.85
CA ALA A 257 -7.58 14.68 -9.04
C ALA A 257 -7.38 15.21 -7.61
N PHE A 258 -6.25 14.89 -6.97
CA PHE A 258 -5.82 15.40 -5.67
C PHE A 258 -5.62 16.92 -5.71
N CYS A 259 -4.93 17.44 -6.72
CA CYS A 259 -4.76 18.89 -6.90
C CYS A 259 -6.11 19.58 -7.07
N ALA A 260 -7.02 19.01 -7.86
CA ALA A 260 -8.37 19.54 -8.04
C ALA A 260 -9.18 19.53 -6.73
N ALA A 261 -9.11 18.44 -5.97
CA ALA A 261 -9.83 18.28 -4.70
C ALA A 261 -9.31 19.20 -3.59
N THR A 262 -8.02 19.56 -3.62
CA THR A 262 -7.37 20.41 -2.60
C THR A 262 -7.30 21.88 -2.99
N ALA A 263 -7.50 22.23 -4.27
CA ALA A 263 -7.48 23.59 -4.77
C ALA A 263 -8.46 24.52 -4.03
N THR A 264 -9.66 24.03 -3.72
CA THR A 264 -10.73 24.81 -3.08
C THR A 264 -10.46 25.09 -1.60
N THR A 265 -9.68 24.23 -0.92
CA THR A 265 -9.35 24.37 0.50
C THR A 265 -8.62 25.67 0.80
N THR A 266 -7.70 26.09 -0.08
CA THR A 266 -6.86 27.27 0.15
C THR A 266 -7.39 28.54 -0.49
N SER A 267 -8.42 28.45 -1.33
CA SER A 267 -9.14 29.63 -1.84
C SER A 267 -9.90 30.36 -0.72
N THR A 268 -10.32 29.65 0.32
CA THR A 268 -11.00 30.22 1.50
C THR A 268 -10.04 30.61 2.61
N HIS A 269 -8.91 29.89 2.75
CA HIS A 269 -7.87 30.17 3.74
C HIS A 269 -6.48 30.11 3.08
N PRO A 270 -5.96 31.27 2.64
CA PRO A 270 -4.60 31.35 2.11
C PRO A 270 -3.57 30.90 3.14
N LEU A 271 -2.56 30.17 2.69
CA LEU A 271 -1.53 29.63 3.59
C LEU A 271 -0.50 30.70 3.92
N THR A 272 -0.15 30.81 5.20
CA THR A 272 0.88 31.75 5.71
C THR A 272 2.17 31.04 6.10
N PHE A 273 2.30 29.75 5.78
CA PHE A 273 3.42 28.90 6.12
C PHE A 273 3.82 28.05 4.90
N ARG A 274 5.04 27.52 4.91
CA ARG A 274 5.60 26.74 3.81
C ARG A 274 5.87 25.28 4.18
N TYR A 275 6.23 24.98 5.43
CA TYR A 275 6.57 23.62 5.86
C TYR A 275 5.34 22.87 6.37
N ILE A 276 5.16 21.65 5.87
CA ILE A 276 4.05 20.75 6.24
C ILE A 276 4.53 19.53 7.05
N ALA A 277 5.84 19.29 7.06
CA ALA A 277 6.55 18.34 7.90
C ALA A 277 8.01 18.79 8.04
N PRO A 278 8.81 18.24 8.98
CA PRO A 278 10.23 18.57 9.11
C PRO A 278 10.98 18.38 7.80
N GLY A 279 11.55 19.47 7.27
CA GLY A 279 12.27 19.47 5.99
C GLY A 279 11.38 19.29 4.76
N ILE A 280 10.05 19.22 4.87
CA ILE A 280 9.13 19.09 3.73
C ILE A 280 8.27 20.34 3.60
N ARG A 281 8.32 20.97 2.44
CA ARG A 281 7.58 22.20 2.14
C ARG A 281 6.74 22.14 0.89
N LEU A 282 5.76 23.03 0.83
CA LEU A 282 4.99 23.29 -0.37
C LEU A 282 5.89 23.93 -1.45
N PRO A 283 5.72 23.56 -2.73
CA PRO A 283 6.42 24.20 -3.82
C PRO A 283 5.93 25.64 -4.03
N THR A 284 6.79 26.49 -4.58
CA THR A 284 6.34 27.75 -5.18
C THR A 284 5.74 27.44 -6.56
N GLU A 285 4.95 28.35 -7.13
CA GLU A 285 4.38 28.19 -8.47
C GLU A 285 5.44 27.84 -9.53
N SER A 286 6.53 28.60 -9.58
CA SER A 286 7.64 28.35 -10.50
C SER A 286 8.29 26.97 -10.32
N LYS A 287 8.47 26.51 -9.07
CA LYS A 287 9.01 25.16 -8.81
C LYS A 287 8.00 24.07 -9.16
N PHE A 288 6.71 24.32 -8.95
CA PHE A 288 5.66 23.37 -9.32
C PHE A 288 5.51 23.24 -10.84
N GLN A 289 5.64 24.34 -11.60
CA GLN A 289 5.68 24.32 -13.08
C GLN A 289 6.91 23.60 -13.63
N ALA A 290 8.02 23.64 -12.90
CA ALA A 290 9.27 22.98 -13.25
C ALA A 290 9.29 21.50 -12.84
N GLN A 291 8.22 20.73 -13.15
CA GLN A 291 8.19 19.29 -12.88
C GLN A 291 9.34 18.57 -13.62
N PRO A 292 10.11 17.71 -12.94
CA PRO A 292 11.29 17.05 -13.52
C PRO A 292 10.93 16.14 -14.71
N PHE A 293 9.74 15.53 -14.69
CA PHE A 293 9.28 14.59 -15.72
C PHE A 293 8.34 15.20 -16.76
N ARG A 294 8.25 16.53 -16.83
CA ARG A 294 7.27 17.20 -17.72
C ARG A 294 7.48 16.91 -19.20
N ASP A 295 8.72 16.64 -19.64
CA ASP A 295 9.12 16.55 -21.06
C ASP A 295 9.55 15.13 -21.51
N VAL A 296 9.42 14.10 -20.67
CA VAL A 296 9.96 12.74 -20.95
C VAL A 296 9.31 12.07 -22.17
N GLU A 297 7.99 12.25 -22.36
CA GLU A 297 7.21 11.68 -23.47
C GLU A 297 7.69 12.16 -24.86
N TYR A 298 8.37 13.30 -24.93
CA TYR A 298 8.90 13.82 -26.18
C TYR A 298 10.26 13.25 -26.54
N LYS A 299 10.90 12.46 -25.67
CA LYS A 299 12.16 11.79 -26.01
C LYS A 299 11.92 10.47 -26.74
N ASP A 300 10.81 9.78 -26.46
CA ASP A 300 10.49 8.47 -27.05
C ASP A 300 9.48 8.56 -28.21
N PRO A 301 9.85 8.18 -29.44
CA PRO A 301 8.93 8.13 -30.58
C PRO A 301 7.71 7.21 -30.39
N HIS A 302 7.80 6.14 -29.60
CA HIS A 302 6.69 5.22 -29.35
C HIS A 302 5.57 5.88 -28.55
N HIS A 303 5.90 6.56 -27.46
CA HIS A 303 4.92 7.28 -26.62
C HIS A 303 4.27 8.49 -27.34
N ARG A 304 4.90 9.00 -28.41
CA ARG A 304 4.27 9.99 -29.30
C ARG A 304 3.20 9.37 -30.19
N ALA A 305 3.44 8.15 -30.68
CA ALA A 305 2.53 7.43 -31.57
C ALA A 305 1.35 6.78 -30.83
N LEU A 306 1.51 6.41 -29.56
CA LEU A 306 0.51 5.72 -28.74
C LEU A 306 0.21 6.49 -27.44
N PRO A 307 -0.65 7.53 -27.48
CA PRO A 307 -0.91 8.37 -26.31
C PRO A 307 -1.52 7.66 -25.09
N HIS A 308 -2.14 6.50 -25.28
CA HIS A 308 -2.76 5.70 -24.23
C HIS A 308 -1.77 4.78 -23.50
N GLU A 309 -0.56 4.60 -24.06
CA GLU A 309 0.54 3.85 -23.44
C GLU A 309 1.53 4.78 -22.73
N ARG A 310 1.21 6.08 -22.62
CA ARG A 310 2.07 7.03 -21.92
C ARG A 310 2.11 6.67 -20.43
N PRO A 311 3.31 6.51 -19.84
CA PRO A 311 3.41 6.25 -18.41
C PRO A 311 2.84 7.43 -17.64
N ILE A 312 2.12 7.14 -16.55
CA ILE A 312 1.71 8.19 -15.62
C ILE A 312 2.97 8.82 -15.03
N ARG A 313 3.04 10.15 -15.09
CA ARG A 313 4.23 10.90 -14.69
C ARG A 313 4.30 11.04 -13.16
N PRO A 314 5.43 10.70 -12.53
CA PRO A 314 5.65 11.06 -11.14
C PRO A 314 5.47 12.57 -10.99
N THR A 315 4.57 12.97 -10.08
CA THR A 315 4.26 14.38 -9.82
C THR A 315 4.82 14.78 -8.47
N LEU A 316 5.70 15.77 -8.46
CA LEU A 316 6.30 16.30 -7.24
C LEU A 316 5.36 17.30 -6.58
N LEU A 317 4.54 16.80 -5.64
CA LEU A 317 3.56 17.60 -4.89
C LEU A 317 4.18 18.34 -3.70
N PHE A 318 5.19 17.75 -3.05
CA PHE A 318 5.87 18.30 -1.87
C PHE A 318 7.39 18.24 -2.07
N LEU A 319 8.11 19.23 -1.56
CA LEU A 319 9.56 19.36 -1.75
C LEU A 319 10.31 19.07 -0.45
N ALA A 320 11.26 18.15 -0.49
CA ALA A 320 12.24 17.98 0.58
C ALA A 320 13.32 19.06 0.53
N GLU A 321 13.78 19.50 1.68
CA GLU A 321 14.83 20.49 1.85
C GLU A 321 15.98 19.86 2.64
N SER A 322 17.08 19.57 1.94
CA SER A 322 18.36 19.33 2.59
C SER A 322 19.50 19.76 1.68
N VAL A 323 20.68 19.97 2.26
CA VAL A 323 21.90 20.43 1.59
C VAL A 323 22.30 19.50 0.42
N ASN A 324 21.79 18.26 0.42
CA ASN A 324 21.96 17.28 -0.65
C ASN A 324 20.62 16.69 -1.19
N GLY A 325 19.45 17.19 -0.78
CA GLY A 325 18.12 16.75 -1.26
C GLY A 325 17.41 15.56 -0.59
N TRP A 326 18.03 14.87 0.38
CA TRP A 326 17.53 13.61 0.97
C TRP A 326 16.54 13.79 2.13
N ALA A 327 15.50 12.95 2.17
CA ALA A 327 14.64 12.70 3.31
C ALA A 327 15.23 11.62 4.25
N ARG A 328 14.83 11.59 5.53
CA ARG A 328 15.31 10.61 6.53
C ARG A 328 14.18 9.86 7.23
N ARG A 329 14.43 8.61 7.59
CA ARG A 329 13.55 7.77 8.43
C ARG A 329 13.63 8.20 9.91
N SER A 330 12.70 7.72 10.73
CA SER A 330 12.65 8.01 12.18
C SER A 330 13.81 7.45 12.99
N ASP A 331 14.50 6.44 12.47
CA ASP A 331 15.72 5.85 13.03
C ASP A 331 16.99 6.61 12.57
N GLY A 332 16.82 7.72 11.84
CA GLY A 332 17.90 8.58 11.36
C GLY A 332 18.55 8.13 10.05
N THR A 333 18.20 6.96 9.50
CA THR A 333 18.76 6.49 8.22
C THR A 333 18.23 7.33 7.05
N ARG A 334 18.94 7.32 5.91
CA ARG A 334 18.45 8.02 4.70
C ARG A 334 17.29 7.22 4.12
N MET A 335 16.28 7.90 3.59
CA MET A 335 15.31 7.22 2.72
C MET A 335 16.00 6.81 1.41
N GLY A 336 15.69 5.62 0.90
CA GLY A 336 16.36 5.01 -0.26
C GLY A 336 17.62 4.20 0.07
N ASP A 337 18.04 4.12 1.34
CA ASP A 337 19.09 3.17 1.73
C ASP A 337 18.50 1.73 1.60
N ASP A 338 18.93 1.03 0.56
CA ASP A 338 18.65 -0.40 0.39
C ASP A 338 19.41 -1.17 1.47
N LEU A 339 18.69 -1.94 2.29
CA LEU A 339 19.30 -2.75 3.36
C LEU A 339 20.17 -3.89 2.80
N LEU A 340 20.05 -4.18 1.50
CA LEU A 340 20.73 -5.28 0.82
C LEU A 340 21.80 -4.83 -0.19
N ALA A 341 21.89 -3.54 -0.52
CA ALA A 341 22.89 -3.03 -1.43
C ALA A 341 23.69 -1.88 -0.79
N GLU A 342 25.01 -2.05 -0.68
CA GLU A 342 25.97 -0.95 -0.42
C GLU A 342 26.10 -0.04 -1.67
N LYS A 343 24.98 0.48 -2.16
CA LYS A 343 24.97 1.54 -3.18
C LYS A 343 24.50 2.82 -2.54
N ASP A 344 25.02 3.95 -3.03
CA ASP A 344 24.45 5.26 -2.74
C ASP A 344 22.93 5.16 -2.94
N PRO A 345 22.12 5.64 -1.97
CA PRO A 345 20.67 5.63 -2.10
C PRO A 345 20.34 6.21 -3.46
N ALA A 346 19.66 5.42 -4.26
CA ALA A 346 19.50 5.75 -5.66
C ALA A 346 18.73 7.08 -5.73
N ASP A 347 19.16 8.00 -6.57
CA ASP A 347 18.36 9.17 -7.01
C ASP A 347 17.16 8.70 -7.87
N GLU A 348 16.64 7.53 -7.54
CA GLU A 348 15.57 6.85 -8.23
C GLU A 348 14.27 7.27 -7.55
N ASN A 349 13.48 7.98 -8.35
CA ASN A 349 12.40 8.88 -7.97
C ASN A 349 11.13 8.16 -7.48
N PHE A 350 11.27 7.02 -6.81
CA PHE A 350 10.17 6.19 -6.32
C PHE A 350 10.36 5.68 -4.87
N ASP A 351 11.56 5.78 -4.30
CA ASP A 351 11.87 5.27 -2.94
C ASP A 351 11.26 6.08 -1.80
N LEU A 352 10.69 7.23 -2.11
CA LEU A 352 10.32 8.23 -1.13
C LEU A 352 9.05 7.80 -0.32
N TYR A 353 8.14 7.02 -0.93
CA TYR A 353 6.92 6.48 -0.28
C TYR A 353 6.91 4.99 0.07
N GLN A 354 8.01 4.27 -0.15
CA GLN A 354 8.07 2.85 0.18
C GLN A 354 8.49 2.65 1.64
N CYS A 355 7.53 2.48 2.54
CA CYS A 355 7.81 2.03 3.90
C CYS A 355 7.25 0.65 4.12
N PHE A 356 8.15 -0.33 3.97
CA PHE A 356 7.95 -1.73 4.32
C PHE A 356 6.71 -2.40 3.72
N VAL A 357 6.62 -3.71 3.89
CA VAL A 357 5.55 -4.54 3.35
C VAL A 357 4.28 -4.25 4.16
N ASP A 358 3.24 -3.70 3.51
CA ASP A 358 1.93 -3.44 4.16
C ASP A 358 1.16 -4.74 4.45
N GLY A 359 1.64 -5.85 3.87
CA GLY A 359 1.17 -7.21 4.06
C GLY A 359 -0.17 -7.51 3.42
N VAL A 360 -0.73 -6.59 2.61
CA VAL A 360 -2.06 -6.72 2.00
C VAL A 360 -1.97 -6.86 0.48
N GLY A 361 -1.11 -6.11 -0.20
CA GLY A 361 -1.01 -6.12 -1.68
C GLY A 361 0.42 -6.16 -2.22
N PRO A 362 0.57 -6.30 -3.55
CA PRO A 362 1.86 -6.09 -4.19
C PRO A 362 2.22 -4.60 -4.17
N CYS A 363 3.52 -4.33 -4.27
CA CYS A 363 4.14 -3.01 -4.19
C CYS A 363 4.07 -2.40 -2.77
N ARG A 364 5.22 -1.97 -2.26
CA ARG A 364 5.45 -1.49 -0.88
C ARG A 364 4.95 -0.05 -0.66
N ASP A 365 3.90 0.35 -1.39
CA ASP A 365 3.55 1.75 -1.51
C ASP A 365 2.62 2.17 -0.37
N VAL A 366 3.12 3.01 0.53
CA VAL A 366 2.27 3.60 1.57
C VAL A 366 1.32 4.58 0.93
N SER A 367 0.02 4.40 1.17
CA SER A 367 -0.98 5.34 0.67
C SER A 367 -0.75 6.75 1.20
N VAL A 368 -0.73 7.76 0.32
CA VAL A 368 -0.46 9.18 0.66
C VAL A 368 -1.32 9.69 1.83
N HIS A 369 -2.58 9.25 1.93
CA HIS A 369 -3.45 9.65 3.04
C HIS A 369 -2.92 9.22 4.41
N LYS A 370 -2.36 8.01 4.53
CA LYS A 370 -1.78 7.51 5.80
C LYS A 370 -0.57 8.34 6.23
N VAL A 371 0.25 8.75 5.26
CA VAL A 371 1.40 9.64 5.51
C VAL A 371 0.93 10.99 6.05
N LEU A 372 -0.03 11.61 5.36
CA LEU A 372 -0.56 12.92 5.73
C LEU A 372 -1.32 12.89 7.08
N GLU A 373 -2.02 11.79 7.38
CA GLU A 373 -2.67 11.56 8.68
C GLU A 373 -1.63 11.44 9.79
N ASN A 374 -0.57 10.65 9.58
CA ASN A 374 0.52 10.53 10.55
C ASN A 374 1.18 11.88 10.83
N TRP A 375 1.48 12.66 9.79
CA TRP A 375 2.02 14.01 9.94
C TRP A 375 1.09 14.90 10.75
N ALA A 376 -0.22 14.84 10.48
CA ALA A 376 -1.21 15.62 11.22
C ALA A 376 -1.27 15.19 12.70
N GLU A 377 -1.11 13.90 12.99
CA GLU A 377 -1.06 13.37 14.35
C GLU A 377 0.18 13.83 15.12
N ARG A 378 1.35 13.86 14.49
CA ARG A 378 2.59 14.34 15.12
C ARG A 378 2.54 15.82 15.44
N VAL A 379 2.00 16.64 14.52
CA VAL A 379 1.71 18.06 14.78
C VAL A 379 0.67 18.17 15.90
N ARG A 380 -0.39 17.35 15.87
CA ARG A 380 -1.46 17.39 16.88
C ARG A 380 -0.92 17.08 18.27
N GLY A 381 -0.11 16.04 18.39
CA GLY A 381 0.50 15.55 19.62
C GLY A 381 1.63 16.43 20.15
N GLY A 382 2.10 17.41 19.37
CA GLY A 382 3.19 18.30 19.75
C GLY A 382 4.58 17.68 19.63
N GLU A 383 4.69 16.48 19.02
CA GLU A 383 5.99 15.90 18.65
C GLU A 383 6.72 16.79 17.63
N TRP A 384 5.95 17.39 16.72
CA TRP A 384 6.45 18.34 15.74
C TRP A 384 6.05 19.75 16.16
N GLY A 385 7.06 20.60 16.35
CA GLY A 385 6.87 22.02 16.63
C GLY A 385 6.29 22.74 15.43
N VAL A 386 5.67 23.90 15.68
CA VAL A 386 5.14 24.78 14.64
C VAL A 386 5.59 26.21 14.94
N ASP A 387 6.22 26.87 13.97
CA ASP A 387 6.64 28.26 14.03
C ASP A 387 6.00 29.10 12.90
N GLY A 388 6.50 30.32 12.68
CA GLY A 388 5.97 31.23 11.67
C GLY A 388 6.08 30.74 10.22
N ASP A 389 6.99 29.79 9.93
CA ASP A 389 7.17 29.20 8.60
C ASP A 389 6.49 27.82 8.45
N GLY A 390 5.89 27.29 9.51
CA GLY A 390 5.15 26.03 9.53
C GLY A 390 5.75 25.02 10.47
N VAL A 391 5.76 23.74 10.08
CA VAL A 391 6.31 22.67 10.92
C VAL A 391 7.83 22.80 11.06
N VAL A 392 8.32 22.78 12.30
CA VAL A 392 9.75 22.86 12.66
C VAL A 392 10.13 21.84 13.73
N GLY A 393 11.44 21.57 13.84
CA GLY A 393 11.97 20.59 14.78
C GLY A 393 12.05 19.17 14.20
N GLY A 394 12.82 18.34 14.89
CA GLY A 394 13.30 17.04 14.41
C GLY A 394 14.82 16.90 14.54
N ASP A 395 15.42 17.40 15.63
CA ASP A 395 16.80 17.06 15.99
C ASP A 395 16.76 15.71 16.73
N TRP A 396 17.25 14.66 16.05
CA TRP A 396 17.25 13.30 16.56
C TRP A 396 18.41 13.06 17.55
N GLU A 397 18.43 13.74 18.69
CA GLU A 397 19.32 13.35 19.79
C GLU A 397 18.70 12.19 20.59
N VAL A 398 19.30 11.00 20.42
CA VAL A 398 19.05 9.84 21.28
C VAL A 398 19.55 10.17 22.69
N SER A 399 18.65 10.60 23.56
CA SER A 399 18.90 10.50 24.99
C SER A 399 18.82 9.02 25.36
N GLY A 400 19.97 8.47 25.75
CA GLY A 400 20.16 7.04 25.95
C GLY A 400 19.33 6.48 27.11
N GLY A 401 18.98 5.20 26.96
CA GLY A 401 18.64 4.32 28.07
C GLY A 401 17.28 3.65 27.95
N GLY A 402 17.28 2.38 27.53
CA GLY A 402 16.19 1.45 27.82
C GLY A 402 15.70 0.66 26.61
N TYR A 403 16.21 -0.57 26.45
CA TYR A 403 15.51 -1.61 25.70
C TYR A 403 14.12 -1.80 26.30
N GLY A 404 13.08 -1.37 25.59
CA GLY A 404 11.70 -1.36 26.10
C GLY A 404 10.66 -1.18 25.00
N ARG A 405 10.45 -2.24 24.21
CA ARG A 405 9.17 -2.70 23.64
C ARG A 405 8.12 -1.61 23.31
N TRP A 406 8.10 -1.15 22.05
CA TRP A 406 6.90 -0.72 21.32
C TRP A 406 6.94 -1.33 19.92
N VAL A 407 5.91 -2.11 19.61
CA VAL A 407 5.77 -2.93 18.40
C VAL A 407 4.91 -2.15 17.41
N GLY A 408 5.46 -1.87 16.23
CA GLY A 408 4.71 -1.49 15.04
C GLY A 408 4.05 -0.11 15.09
N GLU A 409 4.84 0.95 14.99
CA GLU A 409 4.30 2.26 14.64
C GLU A 409 4.85 2.73 13.30
N VAL A 410 3.95 3.33 12.52
CA VAL A 410 4.10 3.82 11.16
C VAL A 410 5.11 4.97 11.16
N LEU A 411 6.29 4.75 10.58
CA LEU A 411 7.40 5.70 10.62
C LEU A 411 7.81 6.18 9.22
N GLY A 412 7.65 7.49 9.01
CA GLY A 412 8.50 8.38 8.20
C GLY A 412 8.45 8.17 6.69
N VAL A 413 7.71 9.02 5.96
CA VAL A 413 7.47 8.82 4.51
C VAL A 413 7.38 10.17 3.77
N VAL A 414 7.96 10.34 2.55
CA VAL A 414 7.90 11.59 1.74
C VAL A 414 7.58 11.31 0.25
N GLY A 415 6.86 12.21 -0.43
CA GLY A 415 6.60 12.43 -1.88
C GLY A 415 7.04 11.62 -3.13
N TRP A 416 6.36 10.56 -3.62
CA TRP A 416 6.02 10.27 -5.06
C TRP A 416 4.73 9.46 -5.35
N VAL A 417 3.73 9.99 -6.07
CA VAL A 417 2.64 9.13 -6.60
C VAL A 417 3.14 8.42 -7.86
N VAL A 418 3.44 7.13 -7.76
CA VAL A 418 3.66 6.25 -8.92
C VAL A 418 2.36 5.51 -9.18
N GLU A 419 1.75 5.74 -10.34
CA GLU A 419 0.65 4.90 -10.82
C GLU A 419 1.25 3.86 -11.77
N LEU A 420 1.05 2.58 -11.48
CA LEU A 420 1.30 1.47 -12.42
C LEU A 420 0.18 1.36 -13.44
#